data_AF-A0A8J3J9L1-F1
#
_entry.id   AF-A0A8J3J9L1-F1
#
_cell.length_a   1.000
_cell.length_b   1.000
_cell.length_c   1.000
_cell.angle_alpha   90.00
_cell.angle_beta   90.00
_cell.angle_gamma   90.00
#
_symmetry.space_group_name_H-M   'P 1'
#
loop_
_entity.id
_entity.type
_entity.pdbx_description
1 polymer ?
#
loop_
_entity_poly.entity_id
_entity_poly.type
_entity_poly.pdbx_seq_one_letter_code
_entity_poly.pdbx_strand_id
1 'polypeptide(L)'
;MTTSGAGPTRRRLLAGLGGLAALTLLPGCKEAIEAAADSCPEDPAESGGVTWNPDIGRPVFWGVHDLTAAAHGTPRDLRIYYPSYDGATANAPMLKLCLTRWPMVLLLHGQPPRGVSLTGYHARWERFAAVLARCGYVVVVPSHPAQLAQNGADPAIAAAGADLAWVRDSWEHRRWVDARPESTAVVGHSYGGLLGARVMAANPAFAAFVSLGAPYGELTDRSAVLTGIGRPTFFAWAEGNGGGLFLEDLGPPANVWDGLPQPRYAAVYQGEHFDYLRAQDAGTDLRGPCPLVGGAMADLVALFLSTHAPVPLGRTRVGADLKPPQVELTPEQQFFAGGHLQGVAQFQSAPGCRLDLRWNLDGQTGSRKLGP
;
A
#
# COMPACT_ATOMS: atom_id res chain seq x y z
N MET A 1 -14.64 7.80 60.37
CA MET A 1 -13.31 7.17 60.51
C MET A 1 -13.21 6.02 59.52
N THR A 2 -12.10 5.97 58.77
CA THR A 2 -11.51 4.84 57.98
C THR A 2 -12.37 4.20 56.87
N THR A 3 -12.16 4.46 55.57
CA THR A 3 -11.08 4.10 54.59
C THR A 3 -11.12 2.69 53.99
N SER A 4 -10.77 2.63 52.69
CA SER A 4 -10.37 1.49 51.83
C SER A 4 -11.50 0.91 50.96
N GLY A 5 -11.43 0.84 49.62
CA GLY A 5 -10.29 0.88 48.69
C GLY A 5 -10.19 -0.47 47.97
N ALA A 6 -10.57 -0.53 46.69
CA ALA A 6 -10.28 -1.67 45.81
C ALA A 6 -10.16 -1.18 44.35
N GLY A 7 -8.92 -0.91 43.94
CA GLY A 7 -8.57 -0.66 42.54
C GLY A 7 -8.42 -1.97 41.74
N PRO A 8 -8.55 -1.91 40.40
CA PRO A 8 -8.46 -3.09 39.55
C PRO A 8 -7.01 -3.59 39.43
N THR A 9 -6.88 -4.91 39.46
CA THR A 9 -5.65 -5.68 39.66
C THR A 9 -4.79 -5.80 38.39
N ARG A 10 -3.54 -5.32 38.50
CA ARG A 10 -2.40 -5.45 37.55
C ARG A 10 -1.95 -6.89 37.19
N ARG A 11 -2.74 -7.93 37.45
CA ARG A 11 -2.25 -9.33 37.47
C ARG A 11 -2.34 -10.14 36.16
N ARG A 12 -2.66 -9.55 35.00
CA ARG A 12 -2.74 -10.27 33.71
C ARG A 12 -1.67 -9.92 32.67
N LEU A 13 -0.67 -9.11 33.01
CA LEU A 13 0.42 -8.76 32.09
C LEU A 13 1.61 -9.74 32.10
N LEU A 14 1.60 -10.78 32.94
CA LEU A 14 2.77 -11.66 33.15
C LEU A 14 2.77 -12.98 32.36
N ALA A 15 1.70 -13.32 31.63
CA ALA A 15 1.65 -14.59 30.89
C ALA A 15 2.44 -14.56 29.55
N GLY A 16 2.75 -13.37 29.01
CA GLY A 16 3.58 -13.21 27.81
C GLY A 16 5.08 -13.00 28.08
N LEU A 17 5.48 -12.85 29.35
CA LEU A 17 6.85 -12.53 29.76
C LEU A 17 7.71 -13.77 30.08
N GLY A 18 7.16 -14.98 29.96
CA GLY A 18 7.89 -16.23 30.28
C GLY A 18 9.18 -16.43 29.48
N GLY A 19 9.25 -15.90 28.25
CA GLY A 19 10.47 -15.91 27.44
C GLY A 19 11.50 -14.83 27.82
N LEU A 20 11.07 -13.72 28.42
CA LEU A 20 11.95 -12.59 28.76
C LEU A 20 12.67 -12.79 30.10
N ALA A 21 12.10 -13.58 31.02
CA ALA A 21 12.76 -13.91 32.29
C ALA A 21 14.05 -14.74 32.13
N ALA A 22 14.20 -15.48 31.02
CA ALA A 22 15.43 -16.22 30.71
C ALA A 22 16.52 -15.34 30.06
N LEU A 23 16.14 -14.20 29.47
CA LEU A 23 17.07 -13.27 28.81
C LEU A 23 17.76 -12.32 29.78
N THR A 24 17.20 -12.06 30.97
CA THR A 24 17.78 -11.12 31.96
C THR A 24 19.14 -11.55 32.55
N LEU A 25 19.59 -12.78 32.27
CA LEU A 25 20.87 -13.32 32.77
C LEU A 25 22.06 -13.06 31.82
N LEU A 26 21.84 -12.53 30.61
CA LEU A 26 22.90 -12.19 29.67
C LEU A 26 23.16 -10.67 29.65
N PRO A 27 24.40 -10.21 29.88
CA PRO A 27 24.75 -8.81 29.69
C PRO A 27 24.40 -8.37 28.25
N GLY A 28 23.68 -7.27 28.10
CA GLY A 28 23.13 -6.77 26.82
C GLY A 28 21.62 -7.02 26.63
N CYS A 29 21.01 -7.94 27.36
CA CYS A 29 19.55 -8.15 27.27
C CYS A 29 18.75 -7.04 27.96
N LYS A 30 19.31 -6.35 28.95
CA LYS A 30 18.63 -5.22 29.61
C LYS A 30 18.29 -4.11 28.62
N GLU A 31 19.25 -3.69 27.81
CA GLU A 31 19.07 -2.64 26.79
C GLU A 31 18.06 -3.09 25.72
N ALA A 32 18.11 -4.36 25.30
CA ALA A 32 17.13 -4.91 24.36
C ALA A 32 15.71 -5.00 24.95
N ILE A 33 15.58 -5.32 26.25
CA ILE A 33 14.31 -5.36 26.96
C ILE A 33 13.75 -3.95 27.14
N GLU A 34 14.58 -2.98 27.51
CA GLU A 34 14.19 -1.57 27.65
C GLU A 34 13.76 -1.00 26.30
N ALA A 35 14.54 -1.21 25.23
CA ALA A 35 14.15 -0.82 23.87
C ALA A 35 12.86 -1.50 23.39
N ALA A 36 12.66 -2.78 23.74
CA ALA A 36 11.42 -3.49 23.44
C ALA A 36 10.22 -2.95 24.22
N ALA A 37 10.40 -2.60 25.50
CA ALA A 37 9.35 -2.02 26.33
C ALA A 37 8.97 -0.61 25.84
N ASP A 38 9.96 0.22 25.49
CA ASP A 38 9.75 1.55 24.91
C ASP A 38 9.08 1.49 23.53
N SER A 39 9.13 0.33 22.86
CA SER A 39 8.45 0.12 21.59
C SER A 39 6.94 -0.14 21.71
N CYS A 40 6.45 -0.42 22.91
CA CYS A 40 5.05 -0.75 23.20
C CYS A 40 4.18 0.49 23.42
N PRO A 41 2.86 0.41 23.17
CA PRO A 41 1.96 1.48 23.53
C PRO A 41 1.91 1.64 25.05
N GLU A 42 1.75 2.88 25.51
CA GLU A 42 1.64 3.20 26.94
C GLU A 42 0.36 2.61 27.54
N ASP A 43 -0.72 2.62 26.78
CA ASP A 43 -1.98 1.98 27.14
C ASP A 43 -2.19 0.71 26.29
N PRO A 44 -2.21 -0.49 26.91
CA PRO A 44 -2.48 -1.74 26.22
C PRO A 44 -3.82 -1.76 25.46
N ALA A 45 -4.80 -0.93 25.86
CA ALA A 45 -6.07 -0.82 25.16
C ALA A 45 -5.92 -0.25 23.74
N GLU A 46 -4.81 0.44 23.42
CA GLU A 46 -4.51 0.92 22.07
C GLU A 46 -4.17 -0.20 21.07
N SER A 47 -4.05 -1.44 21.53
CA SER A 47 -4.02 -2.62 20.66
C SER A 47 -5.42 -3.08 20.23
N GLY A 48 -6.48 -2.62 20.91
CA GLY A 48 -7.85 -3.07 20.69
C GLY A 48 -8.08 -4.57 20.89
N GLY A 49 -7.19 -5.25 21.62
CA GLY A 49 -7.22 -6.72 21.77
C GLY A 49 -6.54 -7.49 20.63
N VAL A 50 -6.04 -6.81 19.60
CA VAL A 50 -5.31 -7.45 18.50
C VAL A 50 -3.99 -8.03 19.04
N THR A 51 -3.88 -9.36 19.05
CA THR A 51 -2.72 -10.10 19.58
C THR A 51 -1.81 -10.69 18.51
N TRP A 52 -2.09 -10.43 17.22
CA TRP A 52 -1.26 -10.84 16.08
C TRP A 52 -0.65 -9.62 15.41
N ASN A 53 0.40 -9.83 14.60
CA ASN A 53 0.90 -8.81 13.69
C ASN A 53 0.07 -8.87 12.40
N PRO A 54 -0.68 -7.82 12.06
CA PRO A 54 -1.44 -7.76 10.83
C PRO A 54 -0.52 -7.89 9.63
N ASP A 55 -0.97 -8.69 8.67
CA ASP A 55 -0.32 -8.86 7.38
C ASP A 55 -1.37 -9.15 6.31
N ILE A 56 -0.94 -9.39 5.08
CA ILE A 56 -1.81 -9.69 3.94
C ILE A 56 -2.78 -10.86 4.19
N GLY A 57 -2.40 -11.83 5.04
CA GLY A 57 -3.23 -12.99 5.37
C GLY A 57 -4.05 -12.82 6.65
N ARG A 58 -3.65 -11.93 7.56
CA ARG A 58 -4.34 -11.66 8.83
C ARG A 58 -4.64 -10.17 8.95
N PRO A 59 -5.59 -9.66 8.15
CA PRO A 59 -5.89 -8.22 8.11
C PRO A 59 -6.52 -7.72 9.42
N VAL A 60 -6.57 -6.39 9.54
CA VAL A 60 -7.34 -5.66 10.55
C VAL A 60 -8.31 -4.68 9.88
N PHE A 61 -9.02 -3.85 10.64
CA PHE A 61 -9.74 -2.71 10.06
C PHE A 61 -8.76 -1.61 9.64
N TRP A 62 -9.29 -0.50 9.15
CA TRP A 62 -8.49 0.64 8.74
C TRP A 62 -9.16 1.94 9.21
N GLY A 63 -8.33 2.92 9.53
CA GLY A 63 -8.74 4.29 9.79
C GLY A 63 -8.33 5.23 8.66
N VAL A 64 -8.91 6.43 8.69
CA VAL A 64 -8.59 7.54 7.79
C VAL A 64 -8.37 8.81 8.61
N HIS A 65 -7.29 9.54 8.30
CA HIS A 65 -7.02 10.87 8.82
C HIS A 65 -6.86 11.84 7.64
N ASP A 66 -7.80 12.78 7.53
CA ASP A 66 -7.76 13.89 6.57
C ASP A 66 -7.00 15.06 7.17
N LEU A 67 -5.88 15.44 6.54
CA LEU A 67 -5.00 16.50 7.01
C LEU A 67 -4.93 17.61 5.96
N THR A 68 -5.20 18.84 6.37
CA THR A 68 -4.96 20.02 5.54
C THR A 68 -3.67 20.73 5.90
N ALA A 69 -3.02 21.33 4.90
CA ALA A 69 -1.79 22.10 5.11
C ALA A 69 -1.99 23.24 6.11
N ALA A 70 -3.13 23.92 6.02
CA ALA A 70 -3.46 25.05 6.88
C ALA A 70 -3.65 24.67 8.36
N ALA A 71 -4.27 23.52 8.64
CA ALA A 71 -4.60 23.14 10.02
C ALA A 71 -3.49 22.30 10.68
N HIS A 72 -2.73 21.53 9.90
CA HIS A 72 -1.79 20.53 10.44
C HIS A 72 -0.33 20.82 10.08
N GLY A 73 -0.06 21.86 9.29
CA GLY A 73 1.29 22.17 8.83
C GLY A 73 1.88 21.07 7.93
N THR A 74 1.03 20.27 7.27
CA THR A 74 1.48 19.34 6.22
C THR A 74 2.01 20.13 5.01
N PRO A 75 2.93 19.56 4.20
CA PRO A 75 3.41 20.23 2.99
C PRO A 75 2.28 20.59 2.00
N ARG A 76 1.23 19.78 2.00
CA ARG A 76 0.00 19.89 1.21
C ARG A 76 -1.11 19.08 1.87
N ASP A 77 -2.33 19.16 1.37
CA ASP A 77 -3.42 18.33 1.88
C ASP A 77 -3.09 16.84 1.67
N LEU A 78 -3.23 16.04 2.72
CA LEU A 78 -2.96 14.60 2.73
C LEU A 78 -4.20 13.86 3.22
N ARG A 79 -4.45 12.69 2.65
CA ARG A 79 -5.27 11.66 3.31
C ARG A 79 -4.37 10.50 3.69
N ILE A 80 -4.35 10.15 4.97
CA ILE A 80 -3.56 9.03 5.50
C ILE A 80 -4.50 7.88 5.88
N TYR A 81 -4.22 6.69 5.37
CA TYR A 81 -4.87 5.46 5.78
C TYR A 81 -3.91 4.65 6.64
N TYR A 82 -4.43 3.98 7.67
CA TYR A 82 -3.60 3.23 8.62
C TYR A 82 -4.35 2.04 9.20
N PRO A 83 -3.64 1.03 9.73
CA PRO A 83 -4.28 -0.11 10.38
C PRO A 83 -5.03 0.34 11.64
N SER A 84 -6.24 -0.16 11.84
CA SER A 84 -7.11 0.16 12.98
C SER A 84 -7.71 -1.11 13.57
N TYR A 85 -7.97 -1.11 14.87
CA TYR A 85 -8.79 -2.14 15.52
C TYR A 85 -10.27 -1.75 15.61
N ASP A 86 -10.60 -0.50 15.33
CA ASP A 86 -11.96 0.01 15.29
C ASP A 86 -12.56 -0.18 13.90
N GLY A 87 -13.80 -0.66 13.85
CA GLY A 87 -14.56 -0.84 12.61
C GLY A 87 -15.10 0.47 12.03
N ALA A 88 -15.09 1.57 12.81
CA ALA A 88 -15.29 2.90 12.27
C ALA A 88 -14.14 3.29 11.33
N THR A 89 -14.44 3.94 10.20
CA THR A 89 -13.40 4.38 9.25
C THR A 89 -12.91 5.80 9.53
N ALA A 90 -13.83 6.73 9.76
CA ALA A 90 -13.51 8.12 10.08
C ALA A 90 -13.08 8.26 11.54
N ASN A 91 -11.92 8.90 11.78
CA ASN A 91 -11.35 9.13 13.12
C ASN A 91 -11.11 7.85 13.92
N ALA A 92 -10.91 6.72 13.25
CA ALA A 92 -10.61 5.46 13.91
C ALA A 92 -9.26 5.58 14.64
N PRO A 93 -9.11 5.05 15.87
CA PRO A 93 -7.81 4.98 16.51
C PRO A 93 -6.84 4.12 15.69
N MET A 94 -5.61 4.60 15.52
CA MET A 94 -4.56 3.79 14.91
C MET A 94 -4.20 2.60 15.79
N LEU A 95 -4.06 1.43 15.19
CA LEU A 95 -3.60 0.22 15.85
C LEU A 95 -2.12 0.35 16.23
N LYS A 96 -1.84 0.20 17.53
CA LYS A 96 -0.49 0.31 18.11
C LYS A 96 -0.08 -1.03 18.69
N LEU A 97 1.03 -1.56 18.21
CA LEU A 97 1.56 -2.86 18.63
C LEU A 97 3.02 -2.71 19.08
N CYS A 98 3.41 -3.47 20.10
CA CYS A 98 4.81 -3.61 20.48
C CYS A 98 5.64 -4.11 19.29
N LEU A 99 6.86 -3.61 19.15
CA LEU A 99 7.85 -4.06 18.16
C LEU A 99 7.47 -3.89 16.67
N THR A 100 6.25 -3.47 16.36
CA THR A 100 5.79 -3.26 14.98
C THR A 100 5.77 -1.78 14.66
N ARG A 101 6.39 -1.43 13.54
CA ARG A 101 6.34 -0.13 12.91
C ARG A 101 5.85 -0.32 11.49
N TRP A 102 4.83 0.41 11.11
CA TRP A 102 4.13 0.14 9.86
C TRP A 102 4.93 0.66 8.67
N PRO A 103 5.22 -0.19 7.66
CA PRO A 103 5.78 0.29 6.40
C PRO A 103 4.88 1.33 5.76
N MET A 104 5.49 2.22 4.98
CA MET A 104 4.79 3.32 4.32
C MET A 104 4.53 3.02 2.85
N VAL A 105 3.39 3.46 2.35
CA VAL A 105 3.09 3.50 0.92
C VAL A 105 2.74 4.92 0.52
N LEU A 106 3.47 5.50 -0.44
CA LEU A 106 3.07 6.74 -1.08
C LEU A 106 2.15 6.39 -2.27
N LEU A 107 0.90 6.86 -2.27
CA LEU A 107 -0.05 6.66 -3.37
C LEU A 107 -0.27 7.97 -4.13
N LEU A 108 0.27 8.05 -5.33
CA LEU A 108 0.19 9.22 -6.21
C LEU A 108 -0.89 9.03 -7.27
N HIS A 109 -1.91 9.88 -7.23
CA HIS A 109 -3.02 9.77 -8.17
C HIS A 109 -2.68 10.35 -9.55
N GLY A 110 -3.40 9.89 -10.57
CA GLY A 110 -3.35 10.43 -11.92
C GLY A 110 -4.11 11.73 -12.08
N GLN A 111 -4.13 12.24 -13.32
CA GLN A 111 -5.07 13.27 -13.71
C GLN A 111 -6.51 12.76 -13.49
N PRO A 112 -7.43 13.58 -12.95
CA PRO A 112 -8.82 13.19 -12.83
C PRO A 112 -9.44 12.86 -14.19
N PRO A 113 -10.36 11.89 -14.26
CA PRO A 113 -11.12 11.62 -15.47
C PRO A 113 -11.98 12.84 -15.83
N ARG A 114 -12.41 12.88 -17.09
CA ARG A 114 -13.27 13.94 -17.62
C ARG A 114 -14.52 14.10 -16.76
N GLY A 115 -14.81 15.33 -16.36
CA GLY A 115 -15.97 15.66 -15.53
C GLY A 115 -15.75 15.47 -14.03
N VAL A 116 -14.56 15.07 -13.58
CA VAL A 116 -14.22 14.99 -12.16
C VAL A 116 -13.26 16.13 -11.80
N SER A 117 -13.56 16.82 -10.69
CA SER A 117 -12.70 17.89 -10.16
C SER A 117 -11.41 17.32 -9.57
N LEU A 118 -10.31 18.06 -9.72
CA LEU A 118 -9.03 17.78 -9.06
C LEU A 118 -9.10 17.98 -7.54
N THR A 119 -9.91 18.93 -7.07
CA THR A 119 -10.04 19.21 -5.63
C THR A 119 -10.57 17.99 -4.90
N GLY A 120 -9.81 17.50 -3.92
CA GLY A 120 -10.16 16.29 -3.16
C GLY A 120 -10.07 14.99 -3.97
N TYR A 121 -9.53 15.00 -5.19
CA TYR A 121 -9.50 13.81 -6.04
C TYR A 121 -8.68 12.65 -5.45
N HIS A 122 -7.61 12.97 -4.71
CA HIS A 122 -6.79 12.01 -3.98
C HIS A 122 -7.62 11.06 -3.09
N ALA A 123 -8.73 11.55 -2.51
CA ALA A 123 -9.64 10.76 -1.67
C ALA A 123 -10.35 9.61 -2.41
N ARG A 124 -10.50 9.68 -3.74
CA ARG A 124 -11.22 8.67 -4.55
C ARG A 124 -10.44 7.36 -4.70
N TRP A 125 -9.16 7.35 -4.31
CA TRP A 125 -8.27 6.19 -4.33
C TRP A 125 -8.39 5.31 -3.09
N GLU A 126 -9.42 5.54 -2.26
CA GLU A 126 -9.70 4.82 -1.02
C GLU A 126 -9.56 3.30 -1.14
N ARG A 127 -10.05 2.70 -2.23
CA ARG A 127 -10.04 1.23 -2.38
C ARG A 127 -8.64 0.64 -2.21
N PHE A 128 -7.63 1.21 -2.88
CA PHE A 128 -6.26 0.72 -2.80
C PHE A 128 -5.67 1.00 -1.41
N ALA A 129 -5.87 2.23 -0.92
CA ALA A 129 -5.31 2.64 0.36
C ALA A 129 -5.92 1.86 1.54
N ALA A 130 -7.22 1.57 1.51
CA ALA A 130 -7.91 0.78 2.51
C ALA A 130 -7.43 -0.67 2.52
N VAL A 131 -7.33 -1.35 1.37
CA VAL A 131 -6.82 -2.73 1.30
C VAL A 131 -5.40 -2.81 1.86
N LEU A 132 -4.53 -1.86 1.48
CA LEU A 132 -3.17 -1.79 2.02
C LEU A 132 -3.16 -1.49 3.52
N ALA A 133 -3.94 -0.53 4.00
CA ALA A 133 -4.02 -0.24 5.43
C ALA A 133 -4.47 -1.44 6.27
N ARG A 134 -5.47 -2.20 5.79
CA ARG A 134 -5.89 -3.47 6.40
C ARG A 134 -4.77 -4.50 6.46
N CYS A 135 -3.81 -4.45 5.52
CA CYS A 135 -2.66 -5.35 5.47
C CYS A 135 -1.48 -4.91 6.35
N GLY A 136 -1.59 -3.82 7.11
CA GLY A 136 -0.51 -3.34 7.98
C GLY A 136 0.38 -2.25 7.35
N TYR A 137 -0.15 -1.42 6.45
CA TYR A 137 0.60 -0.30 5.87
C TYR A 137 0.03 1.05 6.31
N VAL A 138 0.89 2.05 6.46
CA VAL A 138 0.48 3.46 6.49
C VAL A 138 0.52 3.99 5.06
N VAL A 139 -0.62 4.36 4.50
CA VAL A 139 -0.73 4.82 3.11
C VAL A 139 -0.94 6.33 3.09
N VAL A 140 -0.01 7.06 2.49
CA VAL A 140 -0.03 8.51 2.35
C VAL A 140 -0.53 8.86 0.95
N VAL A 141 -1.65 9.57 0.87
CA VAL A 141 -2.28 9.96 -0.39
C VAL A 141 -2.32 11.49 -0.48
N PRO A 142 -1.29 12.14 -1.05
CA PRO A 142 -1.25 13.59 -1.16
C PRO A 142 -2.20 14.11 -2.24
N SER A 143 -2.76 15.30 -2.00
CA SER A 143 -3.39 16.12 -3.03
C SER A 143 -2.31 16.78 -3.88
N HIS A 144 -2.25 16.49 -5.18
CA HIS A 144 -1.24 17.10 -6.05
C HIS A 144 -1.79 17.43 -7.45
N PRO A 145 -1.10 18.28 -8.24
CA PRO A 145 -1.59 18.71 -9.56
C PRO A 145 -1.77 17.59 -10.58
N ALA A 146 -1.17 16.41 -10.35
CA ALA A 146 -1.15 15.26 -11.24
C ALA A 146 -0.82 15.61 -12.70
N GLN A 147 0.24 16.41 -12.89
CA GLN A 147 0.76 16.81 -14.19
C GLN A 147 1.85 15.85 -14.66
N LEU A 148 2.09 15.85 -15.97
CA LEU A 148 3.12 15.05 -16.62
C LEU A 148 4.53 15.48 -16.15
N ALA A 149 5.19 14.58 -15.43
CA ALA A 149 6.56 14.79 -14.94
C ALA A 149 7.59 14.47 -16.04
N GLN A 150 8.04 15.49 -16.78
CA GLN A 150 8.94 15.32 -17.94
C GLN A 150 10.42 15.17 -17.57
N ASN A 151 10.86 15.70 -16.42
CA ASN A 151 12.29 15.83 -16.11
C ASN A 151 12.61 15.27 -14.72
N GLY A 152 13.83 14.80 -14.50
CA GLY A 152 14.30 14.32 -13.18
C GLY A 152 14.40 15.39 -12.08
N ALA A 153 14.27 16.67 -12.43
CA ALA A 153 14.27 17.81 -11.50
C ALA A 153 12.86 18.35 -11.20
N ASP A 154 11.82 17.55 -11.46
CA ASP A 154 10.43 17.95 -11.19
C ASP A 154 10.24 18.27 -9.69
N PRO A 155 9.78 19.48 -9.32
CA PRO A 155 9.50 19.86 -7.94
C PRO A 155 8.53 18.90 -7.22
N ALA A 156 7.67 18.20 -7.97
CA ALA A 156 6.75 17.20 -7.42
C ALA A 156 7.47 15.99 -6.80
N ILE A 157 8.70 15.68 -7.24
CA ILE A 157 9.54 14.61 -6.64
C ILE A 157 9.95 15.03 -5.23
N ALA A 158 10.46 16.27 -5.08
CA ALA A 158 10.82 16.81 -3.78
C ALA A 158 9.59 16.95 -2.86
N ALA A 159 8.45 17.36 -3.40
CA ALA A 159 7.20 17.44 -2.65
C ALA A 159 6.73 16.06 -2.13
N ALA A 160 6.84 15.01 -2.95
CA ALA A 160 6.55 13.64 -2.53
C ALA A 160 7.47 13.18 -1.38
N GLY A 161 8.77 13.53 -1.45
CA GLY A 161 9.70 13.29 -0.35
C GLY A 161 9.33 14.04 0.92
N ALA A 162 8.90 15.30 0.79
CA ALA A 162 8.46 16.13 1.92
C ALA A 162 7.22 15.56 2.62
N ASP A 163 6.25 15.01 1.88
CA ASP A 163 5.07 14.36 2.48
C ASP A 163 5.47 13.16 3.35
N LEU A 164 6.34 12.29 2.81
CA LEU A 164 6.84 11.11 3.53
C LEU A 164 7.63 11.50 4.78
N ALA A 165 8.51 12.51 4.66
CA ALA A 165 9.26 13.04 5.79
C ALA A 165 8.33 13.60 6.86
N TRP A 166 7.33 14.41 6.49
CA TRP A 166 6.37 14.96 7.44
C TRP A 166 5.62 13.87 8.22
N VAL A 167 5.22 12.78 7.55
CA VAL A 167 4.54 11.66 8.23
C VAL A 167 5.47 10.95 9.23
N ARG A 168 6.76 10.87 8.95
CA ARG A 168 7.77 10.28 9.84
C ARG A 168 8.24 11.19 10.98
N ASP A 169 8.19 12.50 10.77
CA ASP A 169 8.84 13.45 11.69
C ASP A 169 7.84 14.25 12.51
N SER A 170 6.66 14.54 11.93
CA SER A 170 5.71 15.53 12.47
C SER A 170 4.34 14.97 12.77
N TRP A 171 3.91 13.89 12.10
CA TRP A 171 2.59 13.30 12.37
C TRP A 171 2.47 12.83 13.82
N GLU A 172 1.29 12.96 14.41
CA GLU A 172 1.02 12.57 15.80
C GLU A 172 1.26 11.07 16.06
N HIS A 173 1.15 10.24 15.02
CA HIS A 173 1.40 8.81 15.09
C HIS A 173 2.76 8.38 14.56
N ARG A 174 3.67 9.32 14.27
CA ARG A 174 5.00 9.05 13.71
C ARG A 174 5.78 7.93 14.41
N ARG A 175 5.64 7.80 15.73
CA ARG A 175 6.33 6.76 16.52
C ARG A 175 5.95 5.33 16.12
N TRP A 176 4.85 5.15 15.38
CA TRP A 176 4.33 3.87 14.91
C TRP A 176 4.61 3.62 13.43
N VAL A 177 5.23 4.57 12.74
CA VAL A 177 5.58 4.47 11.32
C VAL A 177 7.02 4.00 11.21
N ASP A 178 7.32 3.13 10.24
CA ASP A 178 8.69 2.71 9.98
C ASP A 178 9.49 3.87 9.35
N ALA A 179 10.55 4.30 10.06
CA ALA A 179 11.41 5.39 9.63
C ALA A 179 12.35 5.00 8.49
N ARG A 180 12.53 3.70 8.24
CA ARG A 180 13.52 3.19 7.29
C ARG A 180 13.05 3.37 5.83
N PRO A 181 13.90 3.91 4.94
CA PRO A 181 13.56 4.03 3.52
C PRO A 181 13.20 2.70 2.86
N GLU A 182 13.86 1.59 3.22
CA GLU A 182 13.59 0.25 2.69
C GLU A 182 12.23 -0.32 3.11
N SER A 183 11.52 0.33 4.03
CA SER A 183 10.13 0.02 4.38
C SER A 183 9.13 0.93 3.66
N THR A 184 9.54 1.58 2.57
CA THR A 184 8.69 2.47 1.75
C THR A 184 8.42 1.84 0.39
N ALA A 185 7.16 1.86 -0.04
CA ALA A 185 6.79 1.58 -1.41
C ALA A 185 6.07 2.79 -2.06
N VAL A 186 6.04 2.82 -3.38
CA VAL A 186 5.31 3.84 -4.14
C VAL A 186 4.29 3.16 -5.04
N VAL A 187 3.08 3.68 -5.05
CA VAL A 187 1.99 3.32 -5.95
C VAL A 187 1.64 4.57 -6.73
N GLY A 188 1.54 4.48 -8.05
CA GLY A 188 1.13 5.62 -8.87
C GLY A 188 0.20 5.22 -10.01
N HIS A 189 -0.81 6.05 -10.27
CA HIS A 189 -1.71 5.91 -11.41
C HIS A 189 -1.47 6.98 -12.47
N SER A 190 -1.52 6.63 -13.76
CA SER A 190 -1.39 7.59 -14.86
C SER A 190 -0.15 8.47 -14.71
N TYR A 191 -0.29 9.80 -14.78
CA TYR A 191 0.80 10.75 -14.48
C TYR A 191 1.36 10.64 -13.06
N GLY A 192 0.57 10.22 -12.07
CA GLY A 192 1.06 9.83 -10.75
C GLY A 192 1.98 8.60 -10.79
N GLY A 193 1.79 7.69 -11.74
CA GLY A 193 2.70 6.57 -12.01
C GLY A 193 4.03 7.02 -12.64
N LEU A 194 4.01 8.03 -13.52
CA LEU A 194 5.23 8.63 -14.06
C LEU A 194 6.01 9.37 -12.97
N LEU A 195 5.31 10.17 -12.14
CA LEU A 195 5.91 10.81 -10.97
C LEU A 195 6.46 9.76 -9.99
N GLY A 196 5.69 8.72 -9.70
CA GLY A 196 6.10 7.64 -8.80
C GLY A 196 7.36 6.92 -9.28
N ALA A 197 7.48 6.65 -10.58
CA ALA A 197 8.70 6.09 -11.16
C ALA A 197 9.92 7.00 -10.95
N ARG A 198 9.76 8.32 -11.09
CA ARG A 198 10.84 9.28 -10.80
C ARG A 198 11.17 9.37 -9.31
N VAL A 199 10.16 9.33 -8.43
CA VAL A 199 10.37 9.24 -6.98
C VAL A 199 11.19 8.00 -6.64
N MET A 200 10.87 6.85 -7.22
CA MET A 200 11.63 5.62 -7.01
C MET A 200 13.06 5.73 -7.55
N ALA A 201 13.26 6.29 -8.75
CA ALA A 201 14.60 6.49 -9.31
C ALA A 201 15.46 7.46 -8.48
N ALA A 202 14.85 8.48 -7.87
CA ALA A 202 15.53 9.39 -6.95
C ALA A 202 15.77 8.81 -5.55
N ASN A 203 15.07 7.72 -5.18
CA ASN A 203 15.12 7.09 -3.87
C ASN A 203 15.42 5.60 -4.00
N PRO A 204 16.66 5.22 -4.38
CA PRO A 204 17.00 3.83 -4.67
C PRO A 204 16.87 2.91 -3.46
N ALA A 205 16.75 3.44 -2.24
CA ALA A 205 16.54 2.65 -1.03
C ALA A 205 15.08 2.15 -0.85
N PHE A 206 14.09 2.71 -1.56
CA PHE A 206 12.69 2.27 -1.44
C PHE A 206 12.53 0.81 -1.89
N ALA A 207 11.58 0.10 -1.30
CA ALA A 207 11.45 -1.34 -1.45
C ALA A 207 10.86 -1.77 -2.79
N ALA A 208 9.77 -1.13 -3.22
CA ALA A 208 8.98 -1.61 -4.35
C ALA A 208 8.16 -0.49 -5.01
N PHE A 209 7.81 -0.70 -6.27
CA PHE A 209 7.01 0.23 -7.07
C PHE A 209 5.82 -0.44 -7.74
N VAL A 210 4.70 0.27 -7.82
CA VAL A 210 3.48 -0.13 -8.51
C VAL A 210 3.07 0.97 -9.47
N SER A 211 2.92 0.63 -10.74
CA SER A 211 2.50 1.53 -11.81
C SER A 211 1.17 1.07 -12.40
N LEU A 212 0.15 1.91 -12.28
CA LEU A 212 -1.22 1.65 -12.73
C LEU A 212 -1.54 2.53 -13.94
N GLY A 213 -1.50 1.99 -15.14
CA GLY A 213 -1.83 2.69 -16.39
C GLY A 213 -0.97 3.94 -16.62
N ALA A 214 0.32 3.90 -16.29
CA ALA A 214 1.19 5.06 -16.49
C ALA A 214 1.61 5.18 -17.97
N PRO A 215 1.40 6.33 -18.64
CA PRO A 215 1.67 6.48 -20.05
C PRO A 215 3.16 6.77 -20.32
N TYR A 216 4.02 5.77 -20.08
CA TYR A 216 5.48 5.92 -20.22
C TYR A 216 5.92 6.34 -21.62
N GLY A 217 5.11 6.09 -22.66
CA GLY A 217 5.36 6.57 -24.02
C GLY A 217 5.45 8.10 -24.14
N GLU A 218 4.94 8.86 -23.16
CA GLU A 218 5.03 10.33 -23.13
C GLU A 218 6.35 10.85 -22.57
N LEU A 219 7.18 9.99 -21.98
CA LEU A 219 8.47 10.38 -21.42
C LEU A 219 9.56 10.34 -22.49
N THR A 220 10.22 11.48 -22.68
CA THR A 220 11.40 11.57 -23.56
C THR A 220 12.59 10.77 -23.02
N ASP A 221 12.69 10.61 -21.70
CA ASP A 221 13.74 9.89 -20.98
C ASP A 221 13.25 8.53 -20.43
N ARG A 222 12.19 7.94 -21.04
CA ARG A 222 11.54 6.69 -20.59
C ARG A 222 12.50 5.60 -20.14
N SER A 223 13.52 5.30 -20.95
CA SER A 223 14.46 4.21 -20.65
C SER A 223 15.28 4.49 -19.39
N ALA A 224 15.73 5.74 -19.20
CA ALA A 224 16.49 6.15 -18.02
C ALA A 224 15.62 6.07 -16.76
N VAL A 225 14.37 6.56 -16.82
CA VAL A 225 13.42 6.51 -15.69
C VAL A 225 13.11 5.07 -15.31
N LEU A 226 12.70 4.21 -16.25
CA LEU A 226 12.31 2.83 -15.97
C LEU A 226 13.47 1.97 -15.44
N THR A 227 14.69 2.20 -15.94
CA THR A 227 15.91 1.54 -15.45
C THR A 227 16.30 2.06 -14.08
N GLY A 228 16.14 3.37 -13.85
CA GLY A 228 16.47 4.02 -12.59
C GLY A 228 15.67 3.54 -11.39
N ILE A 229 14.48 2.95 -11.59
CA ILE A 229 13.66 2.39 -10.51
C ILE A 229 14.44 1.32 -9.73
N GLY A 230 15.16 0.42 -10.41
CA GLY A 230 16.10 -0.54 -9.81
C GLY A 230 15.53 -1.53 -8.77
N ARG A 231 14.20 -1.58 -8.61
CA ARG A 231 13.50 -2.30 -7.54
C ARG A 231 12.35 -3.13 -8.09
N PRO A 232 11.90 -4.18 -7.37
CA PRO A 232 10.71 -4.93 -7.77
C PRO A 232 9.58 -4.01 -8.19
N THR A 233 9.05 -4.24 -9.39
CA THR A 233 8.02 -3.36 -9.96
C THR A 233 6.81 -4.15 -10.46
N PHE A 234 5.61 -3.72 -10.08
CA PHE A 234 4.37 -4.23 -10.62
C PHE A 234 3.75 -3.22 -11.58
N PHE A 235 3.68 -3.57 -12.85
CA PHE A 235 3.02 -2.76 -13.87
C PHE A 235 1.62 -3.32 -14.14
N ALA A 236 0.64 -2.45 -14.30
CA ALA A 236 -0.69 -2.83 -14.76
C ALA A 236 -1.16 -1.85 -15.82
N TRP A 237 -1.79 -2.33 -16.88
CA TRP A 237 -2.39 -1.48 -17.91
C TRP A 237 -3.53 -2.20 -18.62
N ALA A 238 -4.39 -1.41 -19.25
CA ALA A 238 -5.49 -1.90 -20.05
C ALA A 238 -5.04 -2.14 -21.50
N GLU A 239 -5.54 -3.21 -22.14
CA GLU A 239 -5.32 -3.44 -23.58
C GLU A 239 -6.20 -2.52 -24.46
N GLY A 240 -7.28 -1.96 -23.89
CA GLY A 240 -8.25 -1.11 -24.58
C GLY A 240 -9.07 -1.89 -25.63
N ASN A 241 -10.26 -1.37 -25.96
CA ASN A 241 -11.09 -1.95 -27.05
C ASN A 241 -11.08 -1.11 -28.34
N GLY A 242 -10.30 -0.02 -28.45
CA GLY A 242 -10.46 0.88 -29.61
C GLY A 242 -9.55 2.11 -29.78
N GLY A 243 -8.26 2.05 -29.43
CA GLY A 243 -7.25 2.94 -30.04
C GLY A 243 -6.65 4.09 -29.21
N GLY A 244 -6.93 4.19 -27.91
CA GLY A 244 -6.44 5.31 -27.06
C GLY A 244 -5.32 5.01 -26.06
N LEU A 245 -5.05 3.74 -25.74
CA LEU A 245 -4.22 3.35 -24.57
C LEU A 245 -2.78 2.93 -24.92
N PHE A 246 -2.33 3.24 -26.14
CA PHE A 246 -1.03 2.81 -26.66
C PHE A 246 0.18 3.35 -25.88
N LEU A 247 0.01 4.44 -25.11
CA LEU A 247 1.10 5.06 -24.36
C LEU A 247 1.42 4.32 -23.06
N GLU A 248 0.47 3.54 -22.54
CA GLU A 248 0.59 2.76 -21.30
C GLU A 248 1.11 1.35 -21.56
N ASP A 249 0.95 0.86 -22.79
CA ASP A 249 1.36 -0.48 -23.17
C ASP A 249 2.89 -0.61 -23.20
N LEU A 250 3.41 -1.44 -22.29
CA LEU A 250 4.82 -1.79 -22.21
C LEU A 250 5.13 -3.12 -22.91
N GLY A 251 4.11 -3.80 -23.45
CA GLY A 251 4.22 -5.04 -24.20
C GLY A 251 4.54 -4.82 -25.69
N PRO A 252 4.26 -5.82 -26.55
CA PRO A 252 4.43 -5.71 -27.99
C PRO A 252 3.60 -4.56 -28.58
N PRO A 253 4.12 -3.79 -29.56
CA PRO A 253 5.40 -4.00 -30.24
C PRO A 253 6.61 -3.36 -29.55
N ALA A 254 6.41 -2.51 -28.55
CA ALA A 254 7.50 -1.75 -27.92
C ALA A 254 8.42 -2.63 -27.06
N ASN A 255 7.90 -3.74 -26.52
CA ASN A 255 8.59 -4.74 -25.68
C ASN A 255 9.44 -4.11 -24.58
N VAL A 256 9.00 -2.98 -24.03
CA VAL A 256 9.72 -2.24 -22.99
C VAL A 256 9.80 -3.08 -21.72
N TRP A 257 8.71 -3.74 -21.34
CA TRP A 257 8.63 -4.55 -20.11
C TRP A 257 9.64 -5.69 -20.13
N ASP A 258 9.84 -6.37 -21.26
CA ASP A 258 10.77 -7.51 -21.35
C ASP A 258 12.22 -7.08 -21.17
N GLY A 259 12.58 -5.85 -21.54
CA GLY A 259 13.94 -5.31 -21.43
C GLY A 259 14.32 -4.72 -20.07
N LEU A 260 13.40 -4.66 -19.09
CA LEU A 260 13.68 -4.07 -17.79
C LEU A 260 14.57 -5.01 -16.93
N PRO A 261 15.63 -4.48 -16.27
CA PRO A 261 16.58 -5.31 -15.52
C PRO A 261 16.06 -5.79 -14.16
N GLN A 262 15.11 -5.10 -13.56
CA GLN A 262 14.58 -5.43 -12.22
C GLN A 262 13.60 -6.62 -12.23
N PRO A 263 13.38 -7.26 -11.07
CA PRO A 263 12.22 -8.12 -10.84
C PRO A 263 10.93 -7.38 -11.19
N ARG A 264 10.06 -8.02 -11.97
CA ARG A 264 8.90 -7.32 -12.54
C ARG A 264 7.70 -8.21 -12.72
N TYR A 265 6.55 -7.58 -12.59
CA TYR A 265 5.24 -8.15 -12.87
C TYR A 265 4.53 -7.27 -13.90
N ALA A 266 3.66 -7.87 -14.69
CA ALA A 266 2.70 -7.17 -15.54
C ALA A 266 1.33 -7.79 -15.36
N ALA A 267 0.32 -6.96 -15.08
CA ALA A 267 -1.09 -7.31 -15.08
C ALA A 267 -1.79 -6.56 -16.22
N VAL A 268 -2.03 -7.27 -17.32
CA VAL A 268 -2.63 -6.72 -18.53
C VAL A 268 -4.09 -7.12 -18.55
N TYR A 269 -5.03 -6.18 -18.61
CA TYR A 269 -6.47 -6.48 -18.49
C TYR A 269 -7.31 -5.90 -19.61
N GLN A 270 -8.44 -6.54 -19.87
CA GLN A 270 -9.44 -6.01 -20.78
C GLN A 270 -10.25 -4.90 -20.09
N GLY A 271 -9.96 -3.65 -20.43
CA GLY A 271 -10.68 -2.51 -19.88
C GLY A 271 -10.19 -1.17 -20.41
N GLU A 272 -10.35 -0.14 -19.58
CA GLU A 272 -10.03 1.25 -19.87
C GLU A 272 -9.15 1.86 -18.75
N HIS A 273 -8.57 3.02 -19.04
CA HIS A 273 -7.57 3.70 -18.19
C HIS A 273 -8.03 3.94 -16.73
N PHE A 274 -9.33 4.24 -16.53
CA PHE A 274 -9.89 4.58 -15.23
C PHE A 274 -10.62 3.41 -14.54
N ASP A 275 -10.51 2.19 -15.05
CA ASP A 275 -11.20 1.02 -14.47
C ASP A 275 -10.72 0.64 -13.06
N TYR A 276 -9.60 1.20 -12.62
CA TYR A 276 -9.12 1.13 -11.23
C TYR A 276 -10.10 1.79 -10.23
N LEU A 277 -10.80 2.85 -10.66
CA LEU A 277 -11.75 3.60 -9.83
C LEU A 277 -13.11 2.91 -9.73
N ARG A 278 -13.90 3.29 -8.73
CA ARG A 278 -15.32 2.95 -8.67
C ARG A 278 -16.06 3.63 -9.83
N ALA A 279 -17.19 3.07 -10.26
CA ALA A 279 -17.93 3.58 -11.41
C ALA A 279 -18.35 5.05 -11.24
N GLN A 280 -18.83 5.42 -10.04
CA GLN A 280 -19.20 6.80 -9.72
C GLN A 280 -18.02 7.78 -9.69
N ASP A 281 -16.79 7.27 -9.64
CA ASP A 281 -15.58 8.08 -9.52
C ASP A 281 -14.87 8.31 -10.86
N ALA A 282 -15.35 7.68 -11.94
CA ALA A 282 -14.74 7.72 -13.26
C ALA A 282 -15.27 8.84 -14.17
N GLY A 283 -16.18 9.68 -13.70
CA GLY A 283 -16.72 10.79 -14.49
C GLY A 283 -17.41 10.32 -15.76
N THR A 284 -17.03 10.91 -16.90
CA THR A 284 -17.57 10.59 -18.23
C THR A 284 -16.57 9.87 -19.15
N ASP A 285 -15.41 9.44 -18.62
CA ASP A 285 -14.48 8.63 -19.39
C ASP A 285 -15.00 7.21 -19.62
N LEU A 286 -14.43 6.58 -20.65
CA LEU A 286 -14.79 5.21 -21.03
C LEU A 286 -14.47 4.23 -19.90
N ARG A 287 -15.28 3.18 -19.83
CA ARG A 287 -15.16 2.08 -18.88
C ARG A 287 -15.14 0.77 -19.64
N GLY A 288 -14.32 -0.16 -19.16
CA GLY A 288 -14.26 -1.50 -19.69
C GLY A 288 -15.49 -2.34 -19.37
N PRO A 289 -15.60 -3.53 -19.97
CA PRO A 289 -16.71 -4.45 -19.69
C PRO A 289 -16.66 -5.05 -18.28
N CYS A 290 -15.49 -5.03 -17.62
CA CYS A 290 -15.30 -5.63 -16.30
C CYS A 290 -15.38 -4.58 -15.17
N PRO A 291 -16.42 -4.59 -14.32
CA PRO A 291 -16.53 -3.66 -13.20
C PRO A 291 -15.60 -4.01 -12.02
N LEU A 292 -14.97 -5.19 -12.06
CA LEU A 292 -14.17 -5.75 -10.94
C LEU A 292 -12.68 -5.43 -11.01
N VAL A 293 -12.20 -4.77 -12.09
CA VAL A 293 -10.77 -4.45 -12.30
C VAL A 293 -10.17 -3.77 -11.07
N GLY A 294 -10.76 -2.68 -10.59
CA GLY A 294 -10.19 -1.96 -9.46
C GLY A 294 -10.17 -2.76 -8.15
N GLY A 295 -11.11 -3.68 -7.94
CA GLY A 295 -11.10 -4.60 -6.79
C GLY A 295 -9.96 -5.60 -6.87
N ALA A 296 -9.88 -6.32 -7.99
CA ALA A 296 -8.82 -7.30 -8.23
C ALA A 296 -7.43 -6.65 -8.23
N MET A 297 -7.30 -5.44 -8.77
CA MET A 297 -6.03 -4.74 -8.80
C MET A 297 -5.57 -4.29 -7.41
N ALA A 298 -6.47 -3.81 -6.55
CA ALA A 298 -6.12 -3.46 -5.17
C ALA A 298 -5.57 -4.68 -4.40
N ASP A 299 -6.17 -5.85 -4.60
CA ASP A 299 -5.70 -7.11 -4.03
C ASP A 299 -4.32 -7.51 -4.57
N LEU A 300 -4.13 -7.48 -5.90
CA LEU A 300 -2.85 -7.81 -6.53
C LEU A 300 -1.73 -6.87 -6.08
N VAL A 301 -2.03 -5.58 -5.92
CA VAL A 301 -1.08 -4.59 -5.38
C VAL A 301 -0.71 -4.93 -3.93
N ALA A 302 -1.68 -5.29 -3.09
CA ALA A 302 -1.40 -5.68 -1.71
C ALA A 302 -0.59 -6.99 -1.62
N LEU A 303 -0.89 -7.97 -2.48
CA LEU A 303 -0.14 -9.23 -2.59
C LEU A 303 1.31 -8.97 -3.04
N PHE A 304 1.51 -8.13 -4.05
CA PHE A 304 2.83 -7.72 -4.52
C PHE A 304 3.62 -6.99 -3.43
N LEU A 305 3.03 -5.98 -2.77
CA LEU A 305 3.72 -5.25 -1.71
C LEU A 305 4.01 -6.13 -0.49
N SER A 306 3.14 -7.08 -0.15
CA SER A 306 3.43 -8.04 0.94
C SER A 306 4.64 -8.94 0.65
N THR A 307 5.00 -9.12 -0.63
CA THR A 307 6.17 -9.88 -1.04
C THR A 307 7.44 -9.03 -0.98
N HIS A 308 7.37 -7.77 -1.41
CA HIS A 308 8.55 -6.93 -1.66
C HIS A 308 8.77 -5.79 -0.65
N ALA A 309 7.76 -5.48 0.17
CA ALA A 309 7.79 -4.50 1.25
C ALA A 309 7.05 -5.06 2.49
N PRO A 310 7.44 -6.25 3.01
CA PRO A 310 6.67 -6.96 4.02
C PRO A 310 6.54 -6.19 5.33
N VAL A 311 5.39 -6.33 5.99
CA VAL A 311 5.19 -5.82 7.35
C VAL A 311 6.10 -6.57 8.33
N PRO A 312 6.83 -5.86 9.22
CA PRO A 312 7.67 -6.50 10.23
C PRO A 312 6.89 -7.56 11.03
N LEU A 313 7.53 -8.71 11.27
CA LEU A 313 6.96 -9.84 12.00
C LEU A 313 5.70 -10.47 11.36
N GLY A 314 5.29 -10.02 10.17
CA GLY A 314 4.29 -10.68 9.35
C GLY A 314 4.76 -12.08 8.96
N ARG A 315 3.85 -13.06 9.02
CA ARG A 315 4.18 -14.49 8.82
C ARG A 315 3.68 -15.02 7.49
N THR A 316 2.71 -14.33 6.88
CA THR A 316 2.13 -14.74 5.62
C THR A 316 3.12 -14.53 4.47
N ARG A 317 3.30 -15.56 3.64
CA ARG A 317 4.12 -15.51 2.43
C ARG A 317 3.22 -15.56 1.21
N VAL A 318 3.55 -14.76 0.21
CA VAL A 318 2.85 -14.72 -1.08
C VAL A 318 3.81 -15.22 -2.15
N GLY A 319 3.30 -16.10 -3.01
CA GLY A 319 4.07 -16.66 -4.13
C GLY A 319 4.20 -15.68 -5.30
N ALA A 320 5.12 -15.96 -6.21
CA ALA A 320 5.31 -15.20 -7.44
C ALA A 320 4.06 -15.10 -8.34
N ASP A 321 3.11 -16.04 -8.20
CA ASP A 321 1.86 -16.04 -8.96
C ASP A 321 0.77 -15.12 -8.37
N LEU A 322 1.13 -14.37 -7.31
CA LEU A 322 0.27 -13.45 -6.56
C LEU A 322 -1.10 -14.09 -6.26
N LYS A 323 -1.10 -15.35 -5.84
CA LYS A 323 -2.31 -16.00 -5.30
C LYS A 323 -2.56 -15.53 -3.88
N PRO A 324 -3.83 -15.19 -3.52
CA PRO A 324 -4.21 -15.01 -2.13
C PRO A 324 -3.78 -16.24 -1.30
N PRO A 325 -3.01 -16.02 -0.21
CA PRO A 325 -2.50 -17.11 0.61
C PRO A 325 -3.65 -17.78 1.37
N GLN A 326 -3.57 -19.11 1.52
CA GLN A 326 -4.50 -19.85 2.37
C GLN A 326 -4.02 -19.78 3.81
N VAL A 327 -4.76 -19.08 4.66
CA VAL A 327 -4.42 -18.90 6.09
C VAL A 327 -5.61 -19.32 6.92
N GLU A 328 -5.39 -20.21 7.89
CA GLU A 328 -6.39 -20.50 8.91
C GLU A 328 -6.49 -19.32 9.87
N LEU A 329 -7.67 -18.69 9.89
CA LEU A 329 -7.97 -17.56 10.76
C LEU A 329 -8.70 -18.03 12.01
N THR A 330 -8.33 -17.46 13.16
CA THR A 330 -9.12 -17.58 14.39
C THR A 330 -10.47 -16.87 14.22
N PRO A 331 -11.50 -17.16 15.03
CA PRO A 331 -12.78 -16.46 14.95
C PRO A 331 -12.65 -14.93 15.06
N GLU A 332 -11.75 -14.45 15.91
CA GLU A 332 -11.44 -13.02 16.04
C GLU A 332 -10.83 -12.46 14.75
N GLN A 333 -9.85 -13.14 14.16
CA GLN A 333 -9.25 -12.71 12.89
C GLN A 333 -10.25 -12.73 11.74
N GLN A 334 -11.21 -13.67 11.72
CA GLN A 334 -12.28 -13.71 10.73
C GLN A 334 -13.19 -12.47 10.81
N PHE A 335 -13.49 -12.01 12.02
CA PHE A 335 -14.25 -10.78 12.24
C PHE A 335 -13.55 -9.57 11.61
N PHE A 336 -12.25 -9.43 11.82
CA PHE A 336 -11.45 -8.37 11.18
C PHE A 336 -11.32 -8.57 9.66
N ALA A 337 -11.20 -9.82 9.20
CA ALA A 337 -10.97 -10.14 7.80
C ALA A 337 -12.13 -9.77 6.88
N GLY A 338 -13.38 -10.01 7.28
CA GLY A 338 -14.55 -9.63 6.50
C GLY A 338 -14.39 -9.96 4.99
N GLY A 339 -14.49 -8.93 4.14
CA GLY A 339 -14.34 -9.03 2.68
C GLY A 339 -12.91 -8.93 2.12
N HIS A 340 -11.88 -9.15 2.94
CA HIS A 340 -10.48 -8.98 2.54
C HIS A 340 -10.06 -9.94 1.40
N LEU A 341 -9.34 -9.40 0.40
CA LEU A 341 -8.84 -10.12 -0.78
C LEU A 341 -9.89 -10.85 -1.63
N GLN A 342 -11.13 -10.37 -1.63
CA GLN A 342 -12.21 -10.96 -2.43
C GLN A 342 -12.20 -10.52 -3.91
N GLY A 343 -11.52 -9.43 -4.26
CA GLY A 343 -11.49 -8.88 -5.62
C GLY A 343 -10.92 -9.87 -6.64
N VAL A 344 -9.78 -10.51 -6.35
CA VAL A 344 -9.19 -11.53 -7.24
C VAL A 344 -10.12 -12.75 -7.39
N ALA A 345 -10.73 -13.20 -6.28
CA ALA A 345 -11.64 -14.35 -6.31
C ALA A 345 -12.91 -14.06 -7.13
N GLN A 346 -13.51 -12.89 -6.95
CA GLN A 346 -14.68 -12.45 -7.70
C GLN A 346 -14.37 -12.25 -9.19
N PHE A 347 -13.18 -11.74 -9.51
CA PHE A 347 -12.73 -11.53 -10.89
C PHE A 347 -12.62 -12.84 -11.67
N GLN A 348 -12.16 -13.91 -11.02
CA GLN A 348 -11.89 -15.20 -11.68
C GLN A 348 -13.11 -15.82 -12.37
N SER A 349 -14.31 -15.59 -11.84
CA SER A 349 -15.57 -16.17 -12.34
C SER A 349 -16.48 -15.17 -13.04
N ALA A 350 -16.09 -13.89 -13.11
CA ALA A 350 -16.96 -12.84 -13.63
C ALA A 350 -16.92 -12.77 -15.17
N PRO A 351 -18.08 -12.82 -15.84
CA PRO A 351 -18.16 -12.61 -17.29
C PRO A 351 -17.59 -11.25 -17.70
N GLY A 352 -16.87 -11.21 -18.81
CA GLY A 352 -16.27 -9.97 -19.33
C GLY A 352 -15.03 -9.48 -18.57
N CYS A 353 -14.60 -10.18 -17.52
CA CYS A 353 -13.38 -9.89 -16.79
C CYS A 353 -12.24 -10.77 -17.28
N ARG A 354 -11.17 -10.17 -17.82
CA ARG A 354 -9.96 -10.88 -18.26
C ARG A 354 -8.73 -10.10 -17.85
N LEU A 355 -7.76 -10.81 -17.28
CA LEU A 355 -6.47 -10.26 -16.88
C LEU A 355 -5.39 -11.33 -17.04
N ASP A 356 -4.35 -11.01 -17.79
CA ASP A 356 -3.14 -11.81 -17.93
C ASP A 356 -2.06 -11.25 -17.01
N LEU A 357 -1.76 -12.01 -15.95
CA LEU A 357 -0.66 -11.74 -15.03
C LEU A 357 0.58 -12.47 -15.53
N ARG A 358 1.71 -11.78 -15.60
CA ARG A 358 3.02 -12.37 -15.90
C ARG A 358 4.09 -11.79 -15.00
N TRP A 359 5.15 -12.55 -14.78
CA TRP A 359 6.28 -12.11 -13.96
C TRP A 359 7.61 -12.60 -14.52
N ASN A 360 8.67 -11.86 -14.19
CA ASN A 360 10.06 -12.25 -14.35
C ASN A 360 10.81 -11.81 -13.08
N LEU A 361 11.16 -12.79 -12.24
CA LEU A 361 11.83 -12.59 -10.96
C LEU A 361 13.22 -13.23 -11.06
N ASP A 362 14.21 -12.44 -11.46
CA ASP A 362 15.60 -12.88 -11.58
C ASP A 362 15.77 -14.13 -12.46
N GLY A 363 15.10 -14.12 -13.63
CA GLY A 363 15.13 -15.22 -14.59
C GLY A 363 14.05 -16.28 -14.36
N GLN A 364 13.33 -16.25 -13.23
CA GLN A 364 12.14 -17.06 -13.03
C GLN A 364 10.93 -16.38 -13.67
N THR A 365 10.55 -16.87 -14.85
CA THR A 365 9.38 -16.38 -15.58
C THR A 365 8.15 -17.22 -15.32
N GLY A 366 6.98 -16.60 -15.30
CA GLY A 366 5.72 -17.31 -15.28
C GLY A 366 4.54 -16.42 -15.64
N SER A 367 3.37 -17.04 -15.77
CA SER A 367 2.13 -16.37 -16.10
C SER A 367 0.93 -17.06 -15.47
N ARG A 368 -0.14 -16.29 -15.26
CA ARG A 368 -1.43 -16.74 -14.74
C ARG A 368 -2.54 -15.91 -15.37
N LYS A 369 -3.59 -16.56 -15.85
CA LYS A 369 -4.80 -15.89 -16.33
C LYS A 369 -5.83 -15.78 -15.20
N LEU A 370 -6.50 -14.64 -15.10
CA LEU A 370 -7.67 -14.41 -14.27
C LEU A 370 -8.87 -14.10 -15.16
N GLY A 371 -10.01 -14.72 -14.86
CA GLY A 371 -11.23 -14.61 -15.67
C GLY A 371 -11.59 -15.91 -16.41
N PRO A 372 -12.78 -15.97 -17.02
CA PRO A 372 -13.28 -17.13 -17.77
C PRO A 372 -12.69 -17.28 -19.18
#